data_AF-A0A9W4X7B4-F1
#
_entry.id   AF-A0A9W4X7B4-F1
#
_cell.length_a   1.000
_cell.length_b   1.000
_cell.length_c   1.000
_cell.angle_alpha   90.00
_cell.angle_beta   90.00
_cell.angle_gamma   90.00
#
_symmetry.space_group_name_H-M   'P 1'
#
loop_
_entity.id
_entity.type
_entity.pdbx_description
1 polymer ?
#
loop_
_entity_poly.entity_id
_entity_poly.type
_entity_poly.pdbx_seq_one_letter_code
_entity_poly.pdbx_strand_id
1 'polypeptide(L)'
;MDYIAIYHNASFPQSSVISKASQKQLSCQQFLGILADLKVANDLLATGHYQKAIHLFDKNITIVGQHYLSPTTNISDDTGTKLILGQIEQKKGRLKRAAYLKRNVLESRVSVFQENNQCQ
;
A
#
# COMPACT_ATOMS: atom_id res chain seq x y z
N MET A 1 33.11 -9.17 56.08
CA MET A 1 34.03 -9.60 55.01
C MET A 1 33.31 -10.65 54.20
N ASP A 2 33.50 -10.58 52.90
CA ASP A 2 33.06 -11.51 51.85
C ASP A 2 31.70 -11.26 51.18
N TYR A 3 31.81 -10.53 50.07
CA TYR A 3 30.91 -10.49 48.94
C TYR A 3 30.74 -11.90 48.32
N ILE A 4 29.50 -12.30 48.06
CA ILE A 4 29.19 -13.31 47.04
C ILE A 4 28.10 -12.74 46.14
N ALA A 5 28.50 -12.32 44.94
CA ALA A 5 27.59 -11.97 43.86
C ALA A 5 27.07 -13.27 43.23
N ILE A 6 25.77 -13.56 43.38
CA ILE A 6 25.10 -14.64 42.65
C ILE A 6 24.30 -14.01 41.52
N TYR A 7 24.84 -14.11 40.31
CA TYR A 7 24.13 -13.87 39.07
C TYR A 7 23.03 -14.93 38.91
N HIS A 8 21.77 -14.56 39.17
CA HIS A 8 20.64 -15.33 38.68
C HIS A 8 20.37 -14.92 37.23
N ASN A 9 20.83 -15.75 36.29
CA ASN A 9 20.34 -15.78 34.92
C ASN A 9 18.84 -16.10 34.96
N ALA A 10 18.00 -15.06 34.98
CA ALA A 10 16.60 -15.18 34.65
C ALA A 10 16.51 -15.49 33.15
N SER A 11 16.48 -16.77 32.81
CA SER A 11 16.10 -17.25 31.49
C SER A 11 14.67 -16.79 31.22
N PHE A 12 14.53 -15.65 30.54
CA PHE A 12 13.26 -15.25 29.96
C PHE A 12 12.86 -16.32 28.95
N PRO A 13 11.70 -17.00 29.10
CA PRO A 13 11.18 -17.80 28.01
C PRO A 13 10.89 -16.84 26.86
N GLN A 14 11.68 -16.98 25.78
CA GLN A 14 11.36 -16.39 24.49
C GLN A 14 9.98 -16.91 24.09
N SER A 15 8.94 -16.12 24.37
CA SER A 15 7.61 -16.35 23.82
C SER A 15 7.68 -16.03 22.33
N SER A 16 8.17 -17.01 21.58
CA SER A 16 8.16 -17.09 20.12
C SER A 16 6.74 -17.37 19.63
N VAL A 17 5.81 -16.46 19.91
CA VAL A 17 4.47 -16.51 19.30
C VAL A 17 4.00 -15.11 18.96
N ILE A 18 4.72 -14.45 18.03
CA ILE A 18 4.01 -13.60 17.08
C ILE A 18 3.75 -14.50 15.90
N SER A 19 2.58 -15.14 15.90
CA SER A 19 2.02 -15.72 14.68
C SER A 19 2.08 -14.64 13.62
N LYS A 20 2.98 -14.77 12.65
CA LYS A 20 2.87 -14.04 11.40
C LYS A 20 1.52 -14.44 10.84
N ALA A 21 0.49 -13.64 11.09
CA ALA A 21 -0.71 -13.66 10.30
C ALA A 21 -0.20 -13.60 8.87
N SER A 22 -0.40 -14.68 8.12
CA SER A 22 0.10 -14.81 6.77
C SER A 22 -0.56 -13.70 5.95
N GLN A 23 0.07 -12.53 5.89
CA GLN A 23 -0.29 -11.50 4.94
C GLN A 23 -0.14 -12.18 3.59
N LYS A 24 -1.27 -12.46 2.96
CA LYS A 24 -1.36 -13.15 1.68
C LYS A 24 -0.59 -12.30 0.67
N GLN A 25 0.68 -12.61 0.44
CA GLN A 25 1.55 -11.82 -0.41
C GLN A 25 0.89 -11.68 -1.79
N LEU A 26 0.81 -10.45 -2.30
CA LEU A 26 0.27 -10.19 -3.63
C LEU A 26 1.09 -10.98 -4.65
N SER A 27 0.45 -11.88 -5.40
CA SER A 27 1.14 -12.63 -6.45
C SER A 27 1.43 -11.75 -7.66
N CYS A 28 2.47 -12.07 -8.44
CA CYS A 28 2.75 -11.36 -9.69
C CYS A 28 1.56 -11.38 -10.67
N GLN A 29 0.78 -12.46 -10.70
CA GLN A 29 -0.44 -12.51 -11.52
C GLN A 29 -1.49 -11.48 -11.09
N GLN A 30 -1.69 -11.30 -9.79
CA GLN A 30 -2.59 -10.25 -9.29
C GLN A 30 -2.03 -8.85 -9.58
N PHE A 31 -0.71 -8.68 -9.51
CA PHE A 31 -0.04 -7.43 -9.85
C PHE A 31 -0.20 -7.06 -11.34
N LEU A 32 -0.06 -8.03 -12.26
CA LEU A 32 -0.35 -7.82 -13.69
C LEU A 32 -1.81 -7.39 -13.92
N GLY A 33 -2.76 -7.96 -13.16
CA GLY A 33 -4.15 -7.52 -13.16
C GLY A 33 -4.33 -6.06 -12.74
N ILE A 34 -3.58 -5.61 -11.74
CA ILE A 34 -3.56 -4.20 -11.31
C ILE A 34 -3.01 -3.28 -12.41
N LEU A 35 -1.96 -3.70 -13.13
CA LEU A 35 -1.41 -2.92 -14.26
C LEU A 35 -2.42 -2.78 -15.41
N ALA A 36 -3.15 -3.86 -15.72
CA ALA A 36 -4.22 -3.82 -16.71
C ALA A 36 -5.36 -2.88 -16.28
N ASP A 37 -5.82 -2.99 -15.03
CA ASP A 37 -6.85 -2.10 -14.48
C ASP A 37 -6.38 -0.63 -14.44
N LEU A 38 -5.10 -0.37 -14.14
CA LEU A 38 -4.51 0.97 -14.15
C LEU A 38 -4.57 1.58 -15.56
N LYS A 39 -4.24 0.80 -16.59
CA LYS A 39 -4.36 1.24 -17.99
C LYS A 39 -5.80 1.61 -18.34
N VAL A 40 -6.75 0.73 -18.03
CA VAL A 40 -8.19 0.98 -18.27
C VAL A 40 -8.67 2.23 -17.50
N ALA A 41 -8.24 2.40 -16.25
CA ALA A 41 -8.60 3.54 -15.44
C ALA A 41 -8.04 4.87 -16.00
N ASN A 42 -6.84 4.83 -16.60
CA ASN A 42 -6.25 5.97 -17.29
C ASN A 42 -7.01 6.34 -18.58
N ASP A 43 -7.46 5.35 -19.35
CA ASP A 43 -8.31 5.59 -20.52
C ASP A 43 -9.67 6.20 -20.12
N LEU A 44 -10.27 5.71 -19.02
CA LEU A 44 -11.49 6.28 -18.44
C LEU A 44 -11.28 7.72 -17.93
N LEU A 45 -10.11 8.01 -17.34
CA LEU A 45 -9.74 9.36 -16.91
C LEU A 45 -9.63 10.30 -18.12
N ALA A 46 -8.99 9.86 -19.21
CA ALA A 46 -8.79 10.64 -20.42
C ALA A 46 -10.11 10.92 -21.16
N THR A 47 -11.05 9.98 -21.13
CA THR A 47 -12.37 10.07 -21.78
C THR A 47 -13.44 10.74 -20.92
N GLY A 48 -13.09 11.21 -19.72
CA GLY A 48 -14.01 11.93 -18.84
C GLY A 48 -14.93 11.05 -17.98
N HIS A 49 -14.76 9.73 -18.01
CA HIS A 49 -15.50 8.77 -17.17
C HIS A 49 -14.94 8.72 -15.74
N TYR A 50 -14.87 9.87 -15.06
CA TYR A 50 -14.16 10.05 -13.80
C TYR A 50 -14.64 9.14 -12.67
N GLN A 51 -15.95 8.90 -12.53
CA GLN A 51 -16.48 8.00 -11.49
C GLN A 51 -16.01 6.55 -11.68
N LYS A 52 -16.00 6.05 -12.91
CA LYS A 52 -15.52 4.70 -13.23
C LYS A 52 -14.02 4.60 -12.99
N ALA A 53 -13.25 5.63 -13.39
CA ALA A 53 -11.82 5.71 -13.11
C ALA A 53 -11.53 5.71 -11.59
N ILE A 54 -12.24 6.53 -10.82
CA ILE A 54 -12.13 6.57 -9.35
C ILE A 54 -12.39 5.19 -8.74
N HIS A 55 -13.43 4.48 -9.18
CA HIS A 55 -13.76 3.15 -8.68
C HIS A 55 -12.63 2.15 -8.92
N LEU A 56 -12.05 2.13 -10.13
CA LEU A 56 -10.91 1.27 -10.43
C LEU A 56 -9.65 1.65 -9.64
N PHE A 57 -9.37 2.94 -9.48
CA PHE A 57 -8.25 3.38 -8.66
C PHE A 57 -8.44 2.92 -7.21
N ASP A 58 -9.60 3.18 -6.59
CA ASP A 58 -9.86 2.79 -5.19
C ASP A 58 -9.73 1.29 -4.97
N LYS A 59 -10.34 0.48 -5.84
CA LYS A 59 -10.23 -0.98 -5.81
C LYS A 59 -8.77 -1.42 -5.77
N ASN A 60 -7.95 -0.92 -6.70
CA ASN A 60 -6.57 -1.36 -6.83
C ASN A 60 -5.64 -0.76 -5.76
N ILE A 61 -5.92 0.45 -5.27
CA ILE A 61 -5.23 1.06 -4.13
C ILE A 61 -5.43 0.22 -2.86
N THR A 62 -6.63 -0.33 -2.66
CA THR A 62 -6.91 -1.25 -1.54
C THR A 62 -6.13 -2.55 -1.69
N ILE A 63 -6.10 -3.15 -2.89
CA ILE A 63 -5.35 -4.39 -3.15
C ILE A 63 -3.85 -4.17 -2.90
N VAL A 64 -3.23 -3.14 -3.48
CA VAL A 64 -1.79 -2.90 -3.32
C VAL A 64 -1.45 -2.38 -1.90
N GLY A 65 -2.34 -1.59 -1.30
CA GLY A 65 -2.13 -1.00 0.02
C GLY A 65 -1.98 -2.02 1.15
N GLN A 66 -2.52 -3.24 0.98
CA GLN A 66 -2.32 -4.34 1.93
C GLN A 66 -0.90 -4.94 1.88
N HIS A 67 -0.09 -4.57 0.88
CA HIS A 67 1.20 -5.20 0.58
C HIS A 67 2.35 -4.21 0.32
N TYR A 68 2.07 -2.91 0.37
CA TYR A 68 3.03 -1.84 0.06
C TYR A 68 3.87 -1.37 1.27
N LEU A 69 3.45 -1.68 2.50
CA LEU A 69 4.21 -1.33 3.70
C LEU A 69 5.41 -2.26 3.86
N SER A 70 6.52 -1.93 3.20
CA SER A 70 7.80 -2.52 3.55
C SER A 70 8.38 -1.77 4.77
N PRO A 71 8.76 -2.47 5.86
CA PRO A 71 9.43 -1.85 7.00
C PRO A 71 10.78 -1.19 6.68
N THR A 72 11.33 -1.45 5.48
CA THR A 72 12.67 -1.01 5.07
C THR A 72 12.66 0.23 4.17
N THR A 73 11.49 0.65 3.68
CA THR A 73 11.40 1.78 2.75
C THR A 73 10.94 3.01 3.53
N ASN A 74 11.90 3.87 3.90
CA ASN A 74 11.64 5.23 4.40
C ASN A 74 11.05 6.10 3.27
N ILE A 75 9.85 5.77 2.82
CA ILE A 75 9.14 6.56 1.83
C ILE A 75 8.54 7.73 2.59
N SER A 76 8.93 8.95 2.21
CA SER A 76 8.15 10.15 2.53
C SER A 76 6.80 10.02 1.82
N ASP A 77 5.88 9.29 2.45
CA ASP A 77 4.67 8.80 1.81
C ASP A 77 3.55 9.84 1.96
N ASP A 78 3.46 10.75 1.00
CA ASP A 78 2.31 11.65 0.89
C ASP A 78 1.05 10.95 0.34
N THR A 79 1.08 9.62 0.10
CA THR A 79 -0.08 8.90 -0.44
C THR A 79 -1.26 8.94 0.51
N GLY A 80 -1.03 8.91 1.83
CA GLY A 80 -2.10 9.12 2.83
C GLY A 80 -2.81 10.47 2.64
N THR A 81 -2.02 11.54 2.51
CA THR A 81 -2.53 12.90 2.27
C THR A 81 -3.24 13.02 0.92
N LYS A 82 -2.68 12.45 -0.16
CA LYS A 82 -3.29 12.45 -1.50
C LYS A 82 -4.60 11.67 -1.52
N LEU A 83 -4.71 10.56 -0.78
CA LEU A 83 -5.96 9.80 -0.66
C LEU A 83 -7.05 10.60 0.04
N ILE A 84 -6.71 11.23 1.17
CA ILE A 84 -7.63 12.10 1.91
C ILE A 84 -8.09 13.26 1.01
N LEU A 85 -7.15 13.93 0.34
CA LEU A 85 -7.49 15.01 -0.59
C LEU A 85 -8.36 14.50 -1.75
N GLY A 86 -8.06 13.31 -2.29
CA GLY A 86 -8.85 12.68 -3.34
C GLY A 86 -10.29 12.40 -2.91
N GLN A 87 -10.50 11.93 -1.68
CA GLN A 87 -11.83 11.73 -1.08
C GLN A 87 -12.57 13.06 -0.87
N ILE A 88 -11.87 14.09 -0.38
CA ILE A 88 -12.44 15.44 -0.20
C ILE A 88 -12.90 16.01 -1.55
N GLU A 89 -12.07 15.93 -2.58
CA GLU A 89 -12.39 16.42 -3.92
C GLU A 89 -13.55 15.63 -4.54
N GLN A 90 -13.63 14.32 -4.29
CA GLN A 90 -14.77 13.49 -4.72
C GLN A 90 -16.07 13.94 -4.05
N LYS A 91 -16.07 14.19 -2.74
CA LYS A 91 -17.23 14.70 -1.98
C LYS A 91 -17.66 16.09 -2.45
N LYS A 92 -16.73 16.91 -2.94
CA LYS A 92 -17.00 18.23 -3.55
C LYS A 92 -17.51 18.14 -4.99
N GLY A 93 -17.68 16.95 -5.56
CA GLY A 93 -18.06 16.76 -6.97
C GLY A 93 -16.94 17.05 -7.97
N ARG A 94 -15.70 17.29 -7.51
CA ARG A 94 -14.53 17.59 -8.35
C ARG A 94 -13.88 16.29 -8.81
N LEU A 95 -14.64 15.50 -9.56
CA LEU A 95 -14.32 14.12 -9.89
C LEU A 95 -13.01 13.99 -10.69
N LYS A 96 -12.72 14.90 -11.62
CA LYS A 96 -11.45 14.91 -12.35
C LYS A 96 -10.26 15.00 -11.38
N ARG A 97 -10.29 15.96 -10.45
CA ARG A 97 -9.20 16.16 -9.48
C ARG A 97 -9.06 14.97 -8.54
N ALA A 98 -10.18 14.43 -8.05
CA ALA A 98 -10.19 13.22 -7.24
C ALA A 98 -9.55 12.02 -7.96
N ALA A 99 -9.89 11.82 -9.23
CA ALA A 99 -9.34 10.75 -10.05
C ALA A 99 -7.83 10.88 -10.25
N TYR A 100 -7.31 12.09 -10.55
CA TYR A 100 -5.86 12.34 -10.64
C TYR A 100 -5.10 12.04 -9.35
N LEU A 101 -5.66 12.45 -8.20
CA LEU A 101 -5.02 12.21 -6.90
C LEU A 101 -4.92 10.71 -6.61
N LYS A 102 -6.01 9.97 -6.86
CA LYS A 102 -6.06 8.51 -6.67
C LYS A 102 -5.15 7.78 -7.65
N ARG A 103 -5.10 8.20 -8.93
CA ARG A 103 -4.14 7.69 -9.92
C ARG A 103 -2.71 7.79 -9.42
N ASN A 104 -2.31 8.99 -8.98
CA ASN A 104 -0.93 9.22 -8.51
C ASN A 104 -0.58 8.34 -7.30
N VAL A 105 -1.55 8.05 -6.43
CA VAL A 105 -1.36 7.12 -5.32
C VAL A 105 -1.15 5.69 -5.84
N LEU A 106 -1.99 5.22 -6.76
CA LEU A 106 -1.85 3.88 -7.30
C LEU A 106 -0.53 3.70 -8.07
N GLU A 107 -0.16 4.67 -8.92
CA GLU A 107 1.10 4.65 -9.68
C GLU A 107 2.32 4.57 -8.74
N SER A 108 2.34 5.39 -7.68
CA SER A 108 3.40 5.34 -6.68
C SER A 108 3.47 3.97 -6.00
N ARG A 109 2.31 3.38 -5.66
CA ARG A 109 2.23 2.07 -5.01
C ARG A 109 2.68 0.92 -5.90
N VAL A 110 2.33 1.00 -7.18
CA VAL A 110 2.74 0.05 -8.22
C VAL A 110 4.26 0.10 -8.43
N SER A 111 4.86 1.29 -8.52
CA SER A 111 6.31 1.46 -8.71
C SER A 111 7.11 0.74 -7.63
N VAL A 112 6.79 0.99 -6.36
CA VAL A 112 7.51 0.38 -5.23
C VAL A 112 7.27 -1.13 -5.16
N PHE A 113 6.04 -1.60 -5.47
CA PHE A 113 5.80 -3.04 -5.50
C PHE A 113 6.66 -3.72 -6.57
N GLN A 114 6.77 -3.12 -7.75
CA GLN A 114 7.59 -3.61 -8.86
C GLN A 114 9.08 -3.64 -8.50
N GLU A 115 9.59 -2.59 -7.87
CA GLU A 115 10.96 -2.51 -7.35
C GLU A 115 11.25 -3.62 -6.33
N ASN A 116 10.30 -3.90 -5.43
CA ASN A 116 10.48 -4.85 -4.34
C ASN A 116 10.27 -6.33 -4.73
N ASN A 117 9.52 -6.62 -5.80
CA ASN A 117 9.07 -7.99 -6.11
C ASN A 117 9.44 -8.48 -7.52
N GLN A 118 10.09 -7.65 -8.35
CA GLN A 118 10.60 -8.03 -9.69
C GLN A 118 9.61 -8.82 -10.57
N CYS A 119 8.31 -8.53 -10.46
CA CYS A 119 7.31 -9.13 -11.35
C CYS A 119 7.51 -8.55 -12.76
N GLN A 120 8.09 -9.35 -13.67
CA GLN A 120 8.23 -9.05 -15.11
C GLN A 120 7.06 -9.60 -15.90
#